data_AF-A0A517SWD6-F1
#
_entry.id   AF-A0A517SWD6-F1
#
_cell.length_a   1.000
_cell.length_b   1.000
_cell.length_c   1.000
_cell.angle_alpha   90.00
_cell.angle_beta   90.00
_cell.angle_gamma   90.00
#
_symmetry.space_group_name_H-M   'P 1'
#
loop_
_entity.id
_entity.type
_entity.pdbx_description
1 polymer ?
#
loop_
_entity_poly.entity_id
_entity_poly.type
_entity_poly.pdbx_seq_one_letter_code
_entity_poly.pdbx_strand_id
1 'polypeptide(L)'
;MATEVLVKEPGHTEKGPGRRSASPTSVDPAVLESTAWQELCRRFLRHHRSPLNVLFHLLTTPLALLGVYILIGWLDPWLMVGIAAAQVVLVACLTPVAISVLHALVCGAVGLAAYQVQAGPFVGVCCFVVGYCLQDAAHWLVKESTYQSSYRNEARWGQAFLEHTLLLLPVLLTLALRSRQSPLRMLVARKPVLETKLNAQSQRQDFEQVLDWVRANQTTSEQSTHWWQSDLDDQAAEALRRLSRDPQLINKIRRFHGAGYGVEPVSGMNEVYLTGPSKQATSDTVFYRGHVDGPWAVFPGARLYRCMLALNQNLEVTTHFPMASLRYSVPDGHRLEHGDAVAFDFNRELHYITRNPDPRQSESRINLKLHFVAYPVRLAWYGKLLAAMTTWYDQRARELFLETIQPTGWWAALKTQWVLGWTKLFELAVRFVGWTNLAFLVAVGLVSMLMSDWRIWLAATSFVHYAIYLGTVQERTPVSFGTFKRDAVFFKTVSLLQLFAVYAMGFQKDWGSLLGVIGGFTLAGYAAVVLGPTRTLFSSELGLEPPERISRFPYGVIPHPMILGALIGIACMLGASPVRKQFGWLIAGHLIAYGLVLGQEIRLSGRRLTAKVPATEDS
;
A
#
# COMPACT_ATOMS: atom_id res chain seq x y z
N MET A 1 31.90 41.76 69.77
CA MET A 1 32.51 40.71 68.94
C MET A 1 32.76 41.30 67.58
N ALA A 2 33.99 41.15 67.09
CA ALA A 2 34.62 42.00 66.09
C ALA A 2 34.38 41.56 64.64
N THR A 3 34.52 42.55 63.73
CA THR A 3 35.05 42.55 62.34
C THR A 3 34.51 41.57 61.29
N GLU A 4 34.47 41.84 59.98
CA GLU A 4 34.51 42.99 59.05
C GLU A 4 34.60 42.39 57.61
N VAL A 5 34.28 43.19 56.58
CA VAL A 5 34.66 43.10 55.15
C VAL A 5 33.87 42.11 54.25
N LEU A 6 33.01 42.53 53.29
CA LEU A 6 33.13 43.27 52.01
C LEU A 6 33.54 42.44 50.76
N VAL A 7 32.97 42.89 49.63
CA VAL A 7 33.37 42.74 48.21
C VAL A 7 32.51 41.80 47.34
N LYS A 8 31.64 42.41 46.52
CA LYS A 8 31.69 42.24 45.06
C LYS A 8 30.93 43.37 44.32
N GLU A 9 31.67 44.07 43.47
CA GLU A 9 31.22 45.07 42.51
C GLU A 9 31.60 44.58 41.07
N PRO A 10 31.31 45.31 39.96
CA PRO A 10 30.37 44.87 38.92
C PRO A 10 31.02 44.63 37.55
N GLY A 11 30.24 44.12 36.58
CA GLY A 11 30.71 43.90 35.21
C GLY A 11 29.60 44.00 34.15
N HIS A 12 29.62 45.12 33.43
CA HIS A 12 29.17 45.39 32.06
C HIS A 12 28.20 44.42 31.35
N THR A 13 27.10 44.98 30.81
CA THR A 13 26.65 44.65 29.44
C THR A 13 26.07 45.88 28.73
N GLU A 14 26.47 46.01 27.47
CA GLU A 14 26.27 47.12 26.55
C GLU A 14 24.84 47.23 25.98
N LYS A 15 24.54 48.42 25.48
CA LYS A 15 23.33 48.82 24.76
C LYS A 15 23.33 48.31 23.31
N GLY A 16 22.14 47.88 22.84
CA GLY A 16 21.65 48.11 21.47
C GLY A 16 20.94 46.89 20.82
N PRO A 17 20.01 47.09 19.86
CA PRO A 17 19.05 48.18 19.69
C PRO A 17 17.58 47.69 19.58
N GLY A 18 16.66 48.59 19.94
CA GLY A 18 15.23 48.67 19.59
C GLY A 18 14.49 47.45 19.04
N ARG A 19 13.76 46.75 19.92
CA ARG A 19 12.55 46.02 19.51
C ARG A 19 11.40 47.01 19.42
N ARG A 20 11.00 47.33 18.18
CA ARG A 20 9.72 47.98 17.88
C ARG A 20 8.59 47.11 18.45
N SER A 21 7.75 47.73 19.28
CA SER A 21 6.47 47.21 19.72
C SER A 21 5.55 47.03 18.50
N ALA A 22 5.38 45.79 18.05
CA ALA A 22 4.32 45.45 17.10
C ALA A 22 2.99 45.37 17.87
N SER A 23 2.05 46.20 17.44
CA SER A 23 0.64 46.22 17.88
C SER A 23 -0.04 44.86 17.69
N PRO A 24 -0.94 44.43 18.60
CA PRO A 24 -1.67 43.18 18.48
C PRO A 24 -2.93 43.36 17.63
N THR A 25 -2.79 43.54 16.32
CA THR A 25 -3.96 43.59 15.40
C THR A 25 -3.59 43.11 14.00
N SER A 26 -3.59 41.80 13.82
CA SER A 26 -4.04 41.16 12.57
C SER A 26 -4.18 39.66 12.84
N VAL A 27 -5.33 39.27 13.40
CA VAL A 27 -5.78 37.89 13.30
C VAL A 27 -5.90 37.58 11.81
N ASP A 28 -5.24 36.51 11.39
CA ASP A 28 -5.26 36.00 10.02
C ASP A 28 -6.72 35.77 9.57
N PRO A 29 -7.20 36.39 8.47
CA PRO A 29 -8.57 36.24 7.97
C PRO A 29 -8.94 34.81 7.53
N ALA A 30 -7.98 33.88 7.57
CA ALA A 30 -8.15 32.48 7.20
C ALA A 30 -8.78 31.59 8.29
N VAL A 31 -9.14 32.11 9.46
CA VAL A 31 -10.08 31.41 10.38
C VAL A 31 -11.51 31.60 9.87
N LEU A 32 -11.77 31.11 8.65
CA LEU A 32 -13.12 30.92 8.13
C LEU A 32 -13.87 30.02 9.11
N GLU A 33 -15.03 30.48 9.61
CA GLU A 33 -15.95 29.67 10.40
C GLU A 33 -16.16 28.33 9.69
N SER A 34 -15.73 27.25 10.32
CA SER A 34 -15.92 25.92 9.76
C SER A 34 -17.40 25.59 9.80
N THR A 35 -17.98 25.25 8.64
CA THR A 35 -19.39 24.86 8.57
C THR A 35 -19.68 23.70 9.51
N ALA A 36 -20.92 23.58 10.00
CA ALA A 36 -21.33 22.49 10.90
C ALA A 36 -20.95 21.10 10.34
N TRP A 37 -21.08 20.91 9.02
CA TRP A 37 -20.66 19.71 8.31
C TRP A 37 -19.15 19.43 8.42
N GLN A 38 -18.31 20.45 8.26
CA GLN A 38 -16.86 20.29 8.38
C GLN A 38 -16.46 19.90 9.80
N GLU A 39 -17.09 20.50 10.80
CA GLU A 39 -16.83 20.17 12.20
C GLU A 39 -17.28 18.74 12.54
N LEU A 40 -18.45 18.31 12.07
CA LEU A 40 -18.90 16.92 12.17
C LEU A 40 -17.88 15.95 11.57
N CYS A 41 -17.43 16.21 10.33
CA CYS A 41 -16.42 15.38 9.66
C CYS A 41 -15.10 15.33 10.46
N ARG A 42 -14.67 16.44 11.08
CA ARG A 42 -13.46 16.46 11.92
C ARG A 42 -13.62 15.62 13.16
N ARG A 43 -14.78 15.63 13.81
CA ARG A 43 -15.07 14.78 14.98
C ARG A 43 -15.02 13.31 14.61
N PHE A 44 -15.73 12.89 13.55
CA PHE A 44 -15.66 11.51 13.05
C PHE A 44 -14.26 11.07 12.68
N LEU A 45 -13.49 11.94 12.01
CA LEU A 45 -12.11 11.66 11.61
C LEU A 45 -11.21 11.31 12.81
N ARG A 46 -11.46 11.86 14.00
CA ARG A 46 -10.67 11.52 15.20
C ARG A 46 -10.77 10.03 15.54
N HIS A 47 -11.88 9.39 15.17
CA HIS A 47 -12.24 8.00 15.45
C HIS A 47 -12.10 7.06 14.24
N HIS A 48 -11.84 7.61 13.04
CA HIS A 48 -11.74 6.87 11.77
C HIS A 48 -10.51 7.32 10.99
N ARG A 49 -9.32 7.18 11.60
CA ARG A 49 -8.06 7.61 10.97
C ARG A 49 -7.52 6.55 10.02
N SER A 50 -7.77 5.28 10.34
CA SER A 50 -7.34 4.11 9.61
C SER A 50 -8.20 3.87 8.37
N PRO A 51 -7.59 3.74 7.17
CA PRO A 51 -8.31 3.33 5.96
C PRO A 51 -9.05 2.00 6.09
N LEU A 52 -8.50 1.08 6.87
CA LEU A 52 -9.12 -0.22 7.11
C LEU A 52 -10.41 -0.08 7.93
N ASN A 53 -10.42 0.83 8.90
CA ASN A 53 -11.63 1.09 9.69
C ASN A 53 -12.73 1.72 8.83
N VAL A 54 -12.37 2.70 7.99
CA VAL A 54 -13.28 3.31 7.02
C VAL A 54 -13.82 2.28 6.03
N LEU A 55 -12.97 1.37 5.53
CA LEU A 55 -13.41 0.28 4.64
C LEU A 55 -14.46 -0.60 5.30
N PHE A 56 -14.19 -1.08 6.52
CA PHE A 56 -15.16 -1.91 7.23
C PHE A 56 -16.47 -1.17 7.47
N HIS A 57 -16.42 0.12 7.81
CA HIS A 57 -17.62 0.94 7.98
C HIS A 57 -18.39 1.16 6.67
N LEU A 58 -17.69 1.31 5.53
CA LEU A 58 -18.31 1.41 4.20
C LEU A 58 -18.98 0.10 3.74
N LEU A 59 -18.60 -1.05 4.30
CA LEU A 59 -19.23 -2.34 4.02
C LEU A 59 -20.37 -2.63 5.00
N THR A 60 -20.13 -2.37 6.28
CA THR A 60 -21.05 -2.71 7.37
C THR A 60 -22.22 -1.74 7.49
N THR A 61 -22.04 -0.45 7.16
CA THR A 61 -23.14 0.53 7.18
C THR A 61 -24.20 0.19 6.12
N PRO A 62 -23.85 -0.08 4.84
CA PRO A 62 -24.82 -0.56 3.86
C PRO A 62 -25.44 -1.92 4.24
N LEU A 63 -24.69 -2.82 4.87
CA LEU A 63 -25.23 -4.10 5.36
C LEU A 63 -26.28 -3.89 6.47
N ALA A 64 -26.03 -2.96 7.39
CA ALA A 64 -27.00 -2.62 8.43
C ALA A 64 -28.25 -1.93 7.83
N LEU A 65 -28.06 -1.01 6.88
CA LEU A 65 -29.16 -0.39 6.13
C LEU A 65 -29.97 -1.41 5.33
N LEU A 66 -29.32 -2.41 4.72
CA LEU A 66 -29.99 -3.52 4.05
C LEU A 66 -30.91 -4.26 5.02
N GLY A 67 -30.41 -4.55 6.23
CA GLY A 67 -31.21 -5.18 7.27
C GLY A 67 -32.46 -4.38 7.65
N VAL A 68 -32.31 -3.06 7.82
CA VAL A 68 -33.42 -2.15 8.11
C VAL A 68 -34.43 -2.10 6.96
N TYR A 69 -33.96 -1.99 5.71
CA TYR A 69 -34.85 -1.95 4.55
C TYR A 69 -35.58 -3.28 4.31
N ILE A 70 -34.94 -4.43 4.57
CA ILE A 70 -35.63 -5.72 4.56
C ILE A 70 -36.75 -5.75 5.61
N LEU A 71 -36.48 -5.28 6.83
CA LEU A 71 -37.49 -5.27 7.90
C LEU A 71 -38.69 -4.36 7.58
N ILE A 72 -38.43 -3.16 7.06
CA ILE A 72 -39.49 -2.23 6.67
C ILE A 72 -40.23 -2.76 5.44
N GLY A 73 -39.51 -3.24 4.43
CA GLY A 73 -40.10 -3.79 3.20
C GLY A 73 -40.92 -5.05 3.44
N TRP A 74 -40.58 -5.82 4.48
CA TRP A 74 -41.39 -6.95 4.94
C TRP A 74 -42.73 -6.50 5.53
N LEU A 75 -42.78 -5.33 6.18
CA LEU A 75 -44.03 -4.73 6.66
C LEU A 75 -44.82 -4.11 5.50
N ASP A 76 -44.17 -3.26 4.71
CA ASP A 76 -44.73 -2.61 3.53
C ASP A 76 -43.60 -2.12 2.59
N PRO A 77 -43.51 -2.65 1.35
CA PRO A 77 -42.53 -2.21 0.35
C PRO A 77 -42.60 -0.70 0.02
N TRP A 78 -43.79 -0.10 0.02
CA TRP A 78 -43.94 1.33 -0.25
C TRP A 78 -43.47 2.19 0.90
N LEU A 79 -43.67 1.73 2.13
CA LEU A 79 -43.12 2.37 3.32
C LEU A 79 -41.58 2.39 3.28
N MET A 80 -40.95 1.29 2.84
CA MET A 80 -39.50 1.23 2.64
C MET A 80 -39.02 2.28 1.64
N VAL A 81 -39.68 2.37 0.47
CA VAL A 81 -39.35 3.37 -0.55
C VAL A 81 -39.53 4.80 0.00
N GLY A 82 -40.64 5.06 0.70
CA GLY A 82 -40.92 6.35 1.32
C GLY A 82 -39.87 6.76 2.35
N ILE A 83 -39.47 5.84 3.24
CA ILE A 83 -38.44 6.08 4.25
C ILE A 83 -37.07 6.32 3.59
N ALA A 84 -36.69 5.52 2.59
CA ALA A 84 -35.44 5.72 1.86
C ALA A 84 -35.41 7.08 1.15
N ALA A 85 -36.51 7.48 0.50
CA ALA A 85 -36.61 8.78 -0.15
C ALA A 85 -36.53 9.94 0.85
N ALA A 86 -37.25 9.85 1.97
CA ALA A 86 -37.20 10.84 3.04
C ALA A 86 -35.79 10.99 3.62
N GLN A 87 -35.08 9.88 3.84
CA GLN A 87 -33.69 9.87 4.28
C GLN A 87 -32.78 10.60 3.27
N VAL A 88 -32.92 10.32 1.98
CA VAL A 88 -32.13 10.98 0.93
C VAL A 88 -32.36 12.49 0.91
N VAL A 89 -33.62 12.93 1.00
CA VAL A 89 -33.97 14.37 1.04
C VAL A 89 -33.37 15.04 2.27
N LEU A 90 -33.49 14.41 3.44
CA LEU A 90 -32.92 14.94 4.68
C LEU A 90 -31.40 15.10 4.59
N VAL A 91 -30.68 14.08 4.10
CA VAL A 91 -29.22 14.14 3.91
C VAL A 91 -28.84 15.18 2.85
N ALA A 92 -29.65 15.37 1.81
CA ALA A 92 -29.42 16.40 0.81
C ALA A 92 -29.48 17.83 1.37
N CYS A 93 -30.32 18.07 2.38
CA CYS A 93 -30.38 19.36 3.07
C CYS A 93 -29.19 19.60 4.03
N LEU A 94 -28.53 18.55 4.50
CA LEU A 94 -27.51 18.63 5.55
C LEU A 94 -26.07 18.50 5.04
N THR A 95 -25.88 18.05 3.79
CA THR A 95 -24.56 17.67 3.27
C THR A 95 -24.29 18.29 1.90
N PRO A 96 -23.01 18.42 1.49
CA PRO A 96 -22.67 18.94 0.18
C PRO A 96 -23.27 18.10 -0.95
N VAL A 97 -23.76 18.75 -2.02
CA VAL A 97 -24.46 18.10 -3.15
C VAL A 97 -23.77 16.83 -3.65
N ALA A 98 -22.45 16.86 -3.84
CA ALA A 98 -21.70 15.69 -4.31
C ALA A 98 -21.78 14.49 -3.35
N ILE A 99 -21.77 14.73 -2.03
CA ILE A 99 -21.93 13.70 -1.00
C ILE A 99 -23.37 13.21 -0.95
N SER A 100 -24.35 14.12 -1.06
CA SER A 100 -25.77 13.79 -1.13
C SER A 100 -26.09 12.85 -2.29
N VAL A 101 -25.52 13.11 -3.47
CA VAL A 101 -25.67 12.25 -4.66
C VAL A 101 -25.07 10.86 -4.40
N LEU A 102 -23.85 10.78 -3.87
CA LEU A 102 -23.24 9.48 -3.55
C LEU A 102 -24.04 8.70 -2.51
N HIS A 103 -24.56 9.39 -1.49
CA HIS A 103 -25.42 8.79 -0.48
C HIS A 103 -26.72 8.25 -1.09
N ALA A 104 -27.36 9.01 -1.96
CA ALA A 104 -28.58 8.60 -2.67
C ALA A 104 -28.33 7.37 -3.54
N LEU A 105 -27.20 7.31 -4.25
CA LEU A 105 -26.81 6.15 -5.06
C LEU A 105 -26.63 4.89 -4.21
N VAL A 106 -25.94 5.00 -3.07
CA VAL A 106 -25.74 3.87 -2.14
C VAL A 106 -27.07 3.42 -1.54
N CYS A 107 -27.90 4.35 -1.05
CA CYS A 107 -29.22 4.02 -0.49
C CYS A 107 -30.15 3.41 -1.52
N GLY A 108 -30.16 3.92 -2.76
CA GLY A 108 -30.94 3.36 -3.86
C GLY A 108 -30.49 1.94 -4.22
N ALA A 109 -29.18 1.68 -4.27
CA ALA A 109 -28.65 0.35 -4.51
C ALA A 109 -29.01 -0.64 -3.39
N VAL A 110 -28.91 -0.22 -2.12
CA VAL A 110 -29.29 -1.03 -0.96
C VAL A 110 -30.79 -1.29 -0.92
N GLY A 111 -31.61 -0.29 -1.23
CA GLY A 111 -33.07 -0.43 -1.32
C GLY A 111 -33.50 -1.37 -2.45
N LEU A 112 -32.87 -1.26 -3.62
CA LEU A 112 -33.10 -2.19 -4.73
C LEU A 112 -32.68 -3.62 -4.35
N ALA A 113 -31.55 -3.79 -3.67
CA ALA A 113 -31.12 -5.10 -3.18
C ALA A 113 -32.12 -5.67 -2.16
N ALA A 114 -32.59 -4.87 -1.20
CA ALA A 114 -33.62 -5.30 -0.25
C ALA A 114 -34.89 -5.77 -0.97
N TYR A 115 -35.36 -5.00 -1.96
CA TYR A 115 -36.54 -5.31 -2.75
C TYR A 115 -36.38 -6.60 -3.59
N GLN A 116 -35.18 -6.85 -4.13
CA GLN A 116 -34.91 -8.03 -4.95
C GLN A 116 -34.72 -9.31 -4.12
N VAL A 117 -34.08 -9.22 -2.96
CA VAL A 117 -33.83 -10.39 -2.11
C VAL A 117 -35.13 -10.90 -1.48
N GLN A 118 -36.09 -10.01 -1.19
CA GLN A 118 -37.38 -10.35 -0.55
C GLN A 118 -37.19 -11.26 0.67
N ALA A 119 -36.15 -10.98 1.46
CA ALA A 119 -35.81 -11.81 2.60
C ALA A 119 -36.83 -11.67 3.73
N GLY A 120 -36.98 -12.72 4.55
CA GLY A 120 -37.77 -12.64 5.77
C GLY A 120 -37.13 -11.74 6.85
N PRO A 121 -37.89 -11.38 7.89
CA PRO A 121 -37.44 -10.46 8.93
C PRO A 121 -36.23 -10.98 9.70
N PHE A 122 -36.07 -12.30 9.83
CA PHE A 122 -34.89 -12.91 10.43
C PHE A 122 -33.59 -12.49 9.72
N VAL A 123 -33.57 -12.55 8.39
CA VAL A 123 -32.40 -12.11 7.60
C VAL A 123 -32.17 -10.61 7.79
N GLY A 124 -33.24 -9.81 7.83
CA GLY A 124 -33.15 -8.38 8.13
C GLY A 124 -32.48 -8.09 9.48
N VAL A 125 -32.91 -8.77 10.55
CA VAL A 125 -32.29 -8.67 11.88
C VAL A 125 -30.82 -9.12 11.83
N CYS A 126 -30.52 -10.26 11.19
CA CYS A 126 -29.15 -10.74 11.07
C CYS A 126 -28.25 -9.74 10.35
N CYS A 127 -28.66 -9.19 9.21
CA CYS A 127 -27.90 -8.16 8.49
C CYS A 127 -27.65 -6.92 9.35
N PHE A 128 -28.68 -6.45 10.09
CA PHE A 128 -28.53 -5.32 11.00
C PHE A 128 -27.54 -5.60 12.14
N VAL A 129 -27.72 -6.71 12.86
CA VAL A 129 -26.87 -7.09 14.00
C VAL A 129 -25.44 -7.33 13.55
N VAL A 130 -25.23 -8.08 12.46
CA VAL A 130 -23.89 -8.33 11.91
C VAL A 130 -23.24 -7.04 11.44
N GLY A 131 -23.95 -6.19 10.70
CA GLY A 131 -23.46 -4.88 10.28
C GLY A 131 -23.02 -4.03 11.47
N TYR A 132 -23.88 -3.91 12.50
CA TYR A 132 -23.58 -3.14 13.70
C TYR A 132 -22.39 -3.70 14.49
N CYS A 133 -22.38 -4.99 14.83
CA CYS A 133 -21.31 -5.61 15.61
C CYS A 133 -19.95 -5.57 14.90
N LEU A 134 -19.93 -5.67 13.56
CA LEU A 134 -18.70 -5.60 12.79
C LEU A 134 -18.09 -4.18 12.76
N GLN A 135 -18.88 -3.12 12.97
CA GLN A 135 -18.36 -1.76 13.15
C GLN A 135 -17.51 -1.65 14.42
N ASP A 136 -18.01 -2.15 15.54
CA ASP A 136 -17.28 -2.19 16.81
C ASP A 136 -16.04 -3.10 16.71
N ALA A 137 -16.16 -4.24 16.02
CA ALA A 137 -15.02 -5.13 15.76
C ALA A 137 -13.93 -4.43 14.93
N ALA A 138 -14.31 -3.58 13.96
CA ALA A 138 -13.35 -2.80 13.17
C ALA A 138 -12.57 -1.82 14.05
N HIS A 139 -13.25 -1.07 14.93
CA HIS A 139 -12.62 -0.18 15.91
C HIS A 139 -11.66 -0.93 16.84
N TRP A 140 -12.10 -2.09 17.37
CA TRP A 140 -11.25 -2.95 18.20
C TRP A 140 -9.98 -3.35 17.47
N LEU A 141 -10.11 -3.84 16.23
CA LEU A 141 -9.02 -4.32 15.38
C LEU A 141 -7.97 -3.24 15.08
N VAL A 142 -8.40 -2.03 14.73
CA VAL A 142 -7.49 -0.92 14.38
C VAL A 142 -7.02 -0.11 15.59
N LYS A 143 -7.52 -0.43 16.80
CA LYS A 143 -7.25 0.31 18.05
C LYS A 143 -7.67 1.78 17.96
N GLU A 144 -8.85 2.03 17.40
CA GLU A 144 -9.49 3.35 17.39
C GLU A 144 -10.69 3.34 18.34
N SER A 145 -10.93 4.43 19.06
CA SER A 145 -12.16 4.56 19.86
C SER A 145 -13.36 4.80 18.95
N THR A 146 -14.55 4.34 19.34
CA THR A 146 -15.79 4.58 18.60
C THR A 146 -16.21 6.04 18.74
N TYR A 147 -16.84 6.62 17.71
CA TYR A 147 -17.38 7.98 17.83
C TYR A 147 -18.49 8.05 18.91
N GLN A 148 -19.31 7.00 19.02
CA GLN A 148 -20.34 6.88 20.05
C GLN A 148 -19.80 6.99 21.48
N SER A 149 -18.57 6.50 21.73
CA SER A 149 -17.95 6.62 23.05
C SER A 149 -17.72 8.08 23.49
N SER A 150 -17.66 9.03 22.55
CA SER A 150 -17.40 10.44 22.85
C SER A 150 -18.62 11.18 23.43
N TYR A 151 -19.84 10.81 23.02
CA TYR A 151 -21.06 11.53 23.39
C TYR A 151 -22.06 10.71 24.22
N ARG A 152 -21.81 9.42 24.48
CA ARG A 152 -22.75 8.52 25.20
C ARG A 152 -23.15 8.99 26.62
N ASN A 153 -22.32 9.85 27.23
CA ASN A 153 -22.55 10.38 28.57
C ASN A 153 -23.03 11.85 28.54
N GLU A 154 -23.29 12.41 27.36
CA GLU A 154 -23.77 13.78 27.23
C GLU A 154 -25.29 13.88 27.43
N ALA A 155 -25.77 14.99 28.00
CA ALA A 155 -27.21 15.21 28.22
C ALA A 155 -28.03 15.15 26.92
N ARG A 156 -27.41 15.45 25.77
CA ARG A 156 -28.03 15.41 24.43
C ARG A 156 -27.71 14.13 23.66
N TRP A 157 -27.37 13.03 24.36
CA TRP A 157 -27.00 11.75 23.74
C TRP A 157 -27.99 11.30 22.66
N GLY A 158 -29.30 11.38 22.89
CA GLY A 158 -30.30 10.91 21.93
C GLY A 158 -30.25 11.68 20.59
N GLN A 159 -30.04 13.00 20.66
CA GLN A 159 -29.87 13.82 19.46
C GLN A 159 -28.56 13.50 18.74
N ALA A 160 -27.45 13.38 19.48
CA ALA A 160 -26.15 13.03 18.91
C ALA A 160 -26.16 11.61 18.30
N PHE A 161 -26.89 10.68 18.91
CA PHE A 161 -27.10 9.33 18.38
C PHE A 161 -27.90 9.37 17.08
N LEU A 162 -29.01 10.11 17.03
CA LEU A 162 -29.79 10.27 15.80
C LEU A 162 -28.98 10.92 14.67
N GLU A 163 -28.23 11.99 14.98
CA GLU A 163 -27.32 12.65 14.02
C GLU A 163 -26.26 11.66 13.51
N HIS A 164 -25.64 10.90 14.42
CA HIS A 164 -24.67 9.87 14.05
C HIS A 164 -25.31 8.83 13.13
N THR A 165 -26.44 8.23 13.48
CA THR A 165 -27.10 7.20 12.65
C THR A 165 -27.46 7.72 11.26
N LEU A 166 -28.03 8.92 11.16
CA LEU A 166 -28.45 9.50 9.88
C LEU A 166 -27.26 9.94 9.01
N LEU A 167 -26.21 10.50 9.62
CA LEU A 167 -25.08 11.09 8.91
C LEU A 167 -23.84 10.19 8.84
N LEU A 168 -23.89 8.95 9.37
CA LEU A 168 -22.78 8.01 9.33
C LEU A 168 -22.31 7.75 7.90
N LEU A 169 -23.21 7.31 7.01
CA LEU A 169 -22.86 7.00 5.62
C LEU A 169 -22.30 8.21 4.85
N PRO A 170 -22.93 9.41 4.83
CA PRO A 170 -22.37 10.55 4.08
C PRO A 170 -21.02 11.03 4.66
N VAL A 171 -20.81 10.94 5.98
CA VAL A 171 -19.50 11.24 6.58
C VAL A 171 -18.46 10.20 6.16
N LEU A 172 -18.80 8.90 6.18
CA LEU A 172 -17.90 7.84 5.70
C LEU A 172 -17.51 8.01 4.23
N LEU A 173 -18.47 8.36 3.36
CA LEU A 173 -18.20 8.68 1.97
C LEU A 173 -17.23 9.85 1.83
N THR A 174 -17.39 10.88 2.67
CA THR A 174 -16.46 12.02 2.71
C THR A 174 -15.06 11.59 3.15
N LEU A 175 -14.95 10.75 4.18
CA LEU A 175 -13.67 10.22 4.64
C LEU A 175 -13.01 9.33 3.57
N ALA A 176 -13.79 8.51 2.88
CA ALA A 176 -13.31 7.65 1.78
C ALA A 176 -12.69 8.44 0.63
N LEU A 177 -13.18 9.66 0.37
CA LEU A 177 -12.64 10.54 -0.66
C LEU A 177 -11.37 11.30 -0.22
N ARG A 178 -10.98 11.25 1.06
CA ARG A 178 -9.73 11.85 1.55
C ARG A 178 -8.56 10.89 1.34
N SER A 179 -7.44 11.38 0.81
CA SER A 179 -6.28 10.54 0.47
C SER A 179 -5.77 9.68 1.64
N ARG A 180 -5.72 10.24 2.86
CA ARG A 180 -5.20 9.53 4.03
C ARG A 180 -6.16 8.47 4.60
N GLN A 181 -7.46 8.61 4.40
CA GLN A 181 -8.50 7.73 4.96
C GLN A 181 -9.12 6.81 3.90
N SER A 182 -8.90 7.09 2.62
CA SER A 182 -9.39 6.31 1.49
C SER A 182 -8.98 4.84 1.62
N PRO A 183 -9.93 3.89 1.58
CA PRO A 183 -9.61 2.47 1.51
C PRO A 183 -8.68 2.10 0.35
N LEU A 184 -8.75 2.85 -0.76
CA LEU A 184 -7.90 2.62 -1.94
C LEU A 184 -6.40 2.76 -1.60
N ARG A 185 -6.06 3.52 -0.55
CA ARG A 185 -4.70 3.65 -0.02
C ARG A 185 -4.08 2.31 0.39
N MET A 186 -4.88 1.28 0.68
CA MET A 186 -4.40 -0.07 1.01
C MET A 186 -3.90 -0.83 -0.22
N LEU A 187 -4.34 -0.47 -1.42
CA LEU A 187 -3.95 -1.08 -2.69
C LEU A 187 -2.75 -0.39 -3.34
N VAL A 188 -2.32 0.76 -2.79
CA VAL A 188 -1.20 1.53 -3.33
C VAL A 188 0.11 0.82 -3.03
N ALA A 189 0.85 0.47 -4.07
CA ALA A 189 2.20 -0.08 -3.97
C ALA A 189 3.21 1.01 -3.57
N ARG A 190 3.34 1.29 -2.27
CA ARG A 190 4.33 2.22 -1.74
C ARG A 190 5.73 1.61 -1.79
N LYS A 191 6.76 2.42 -2.04
CA LYS A 191 8.17 2.01 -1.98
C LYS A 191 8.52 1.50 -0.57
N PRO A 192 8.73 0.18 -0.36
CA PRO A 192 8.96 -0.38 0.97
C PRO A 192 10.46 -0.50 1.29
N VAL A 193 11.31 0.13 0.49
CA VAL A 193 12.75 0.29 0.71
C VAL A 193 12.97 1.55 1.54
N LEU A 194 13.43 1.37 2.78
CA LEU A 194 13.49 2.38 3.82
C LEU A 194 14.93 2.66 4.22
N GLU A 195 15.41 3.84 3.87
CA GLU A 195 16.79 4.26 4.18
C GLU A 195 16.87 5.05 5.49
N THR A 196 17.94 4.83 6.25
CA THR A 196 18.34 5.67 7.37
C THR A 196 19.84 5.57 7.61
N LYS A 197 20.39 6.39 8.51
CA LYS A 197 21.82 6.37 8.85
C LYS A 197 21.98 6.45 10.36
N LEU A 198 22.66 5.46 10.92
CA LEU A 198 23.03 5.40 12.33
C LEU A 198 24.43 6.02 12.49
N ASN A 199 24.56 7.06 13.30
CA ASN A 199 25.79 7.82 13.44
C ASN A 199 26.04 8.36 14.86
N ALA A 200 25.18 8.05 15.83
CA ALA A 200 25.33 8.46 17.21
C ALA A 200 26.55 7.77 17.85
N GLN A 201 27.15 8.41 18.85
CA GLN A 201 28.36 7.89 19.50
C GLN A 201 28.18 6.48 20.08
N SER A 202 27.04 6.21 20.73
CA SER A 202 26.72 4.89 21.25
C SER A 202 26.60 3.82 20.15
N GLN A 203 26.03 4.19 19.00
CA GLN A 203 25.92 3.29 17.85
C GLN A 203 27.30 2.97 17.27
N ARG A 204 28.20 3.96 17.20
CA ARG A 204 29.58 3.75 16.74
C ARG A 204 30.37 2.82 17.65
N GLN A 205 30.20 2.96 18.97
CA GLN A 205 30.79 2.02 19.94
C GLN A 205 30.28 0.59 19.75
N ASP A 206 28.99 0.43 19.44
CA ASP A 206 28.43 -0.88 19.11
C ASP A 206 28.97 -1.41 17.77
N PHE A 207 29.21 -0.54 16.78
CA PHE A 207 29.86 -0.94 15.52
C PHE A 207 31.28 -1.45 15.76
N GLU A 208 32.08 -0.70 16.52
CA GLU A 208 33.46 -1.06 16.85
C GLU A 208 33.53 -2.41 17.57
N GLN A 209 32.67 -2.65 18.57
CA GLN A 209 32.61 -3.94 19.28
C GLN A 209 32.37 -5.12 18.34
N VAL A 210 31.45 -4.99 17.38
CA VAL A 210 31.20 -6.06 16.40
C VAL A 210 32.34 -6.17 15.40
N LEU A 211 32.91 -5.06 14.93
CA LEU A 211 34.02 -5.05 13.99
C LEU A 211 35.27 -5.71 14.57
N ASP A 212 35.60 -5.40 15.82
CA ASP A 212 36.76 -5.96 16.52
C ASP A 212 36.61 -7.46 16.71
N TRP A 213 35.41 -7.93 17.06
CA TRP A 213 35.10 -9.35 17.10
C TRP A 213 35.27 -10.03 15.74
N VAL A 214 34.76 -9.43 14.66
CA VAL A 214 34.92 -9.99 13.30
C VAL A 214 36.39 -10.08 12.91
N ARG A 215 37.18 -9.02 13.18
CA ARG A 215 38.63 -8.99 12.88
C ARG A 215 39.39 -10.04 13.67
N ALA A 216 39.00 -10.29 14.93
CA ALA A 216 39.62 -11.32 15.76
C ALA A 216 39.26 -12.76 15.32
N ASN A 217 38.08 -12.96 14.73
CA ASN A 217 37.57 -14.28 14.35
C ASN A 217 37.66 -14.57 12.84
N GLN A 218 38.22 -13.64 12.05
CA GLN A 218 38.43 -13.84 10.61
C GLN A 218 39.57 -14.83 10.37
N THR A 219 39.23 -16.06 9.99
CA THR A 219 40.22 -17.13 9.76
C THR A 219 40.78 -17.14 8.35
N THR A 220 39.99 -16.81 7.33
CA THR A 220 40.42 -16.73 5.92
C THR A 220 39.59 -15.70 5.14
N SER A 221 40.20 -15.07 4.13
CA SER A 221 39.52 -14.12 3.23
C SER A 221 39.07 -14.75 1.91
N GLU A 222 38.90 -16.08 1.85
CA GLU A 222 38.65 -16.79 0.58
C GLU A 222 37.16 -16.98 0.27
N GLN A 223 36.29 -16.79 1.26
CA GLN A 223 34.85 -17.01 1.15
C GLN A 223 34.08 -15.93 1.91
N SER A 224 32.80 -15.76 1.56
CA SER A 224 31.92 -14.93 2.38
C SER A 224 31.62 -15.68 3.68
N THR A 225 31.62 -14.97 4.81
CA THR A 225 31.37 -15.57 6.12
C THR A 225 30.14 -14.96 6.75
N HIS A 226 29.36 -15.81 7.41
CA HIS A 226 28.12 -15.45 8.06
C HIS A 226 28.13 -16.02 9.47
N TRP A 227 27.90 -15.16 10.46
CA TRP A 227 27.73 -15.58 11.85
C TRP A 227 26.34 -15.18 12.30
N TRP A 228 25.58 -16.15 12.82
CA TRP A 228 24.35 -15.83 13.53
C TRP A 228 24.67 -15.03 14.78
N GLN A 229 23.72 -14.22 15.25
CA GLN A 229 23.87 -13.52 16.52
C GLN A 229 24.25 -14.45 17.68
N SER A 230 23.81 -15.72 17.66
CA SER A 230 24.16 -16.74 18.65
C SER A 230 25.60 -17.23 18.59
N ASP A 231 26.32 -16.96 17.50
CA ASP A 231 27.70 -17.41 17.29
C ASP A 231 28.72 -16.39 17.82
N LEU A 232 28.27 -15.18 18.18
CA LEU A 232 29.09 -14.10 18.71
C LEU A 232 29.37 -14.32 20.21
N ASP A 233 30.45 -13.71 20.70
CA ASP A 233 30.66 -13.62 22.15
C ASP A 233 29.65 -12.68 22.82
N ASP A 234 29.58 -12.72 24.15
CA ASP A 234 28.57 -11.96 24.90
C ASP A 234 28.63 -10.45 24.61
N GLN A 235 29.83 -9.89 24.41
CA GLN A 235 30.01 -8.46 24.17
C GLN A 235 29.51 -8.06 22.78
N ALA A 236 29.94 -8.75 21.73
CA ALA A 236 29.53 -8.47 20.36
C ALA A 236 28.05 -8.83 20.13
N ALA A 237 27.56 -9.93 20.71
CA ALA A 237 26.15 -10.32 20.64
C ALA A 237 25.24 -9.28 21.31
N GLU A 238 25.68 -8.69 22.42
CA GLU A 238 24.98 -7.62 23.10
C GLU A 238 25.01 -6.30 22.31
N ALA A 239 26.15 -5.94 21.71
CA ALA A 239 26.25 -4.80 20.81
C ALA A 239 25.29 -4.94 19.61
N LEU A 240 25.26 -6.11 18.97
CA LEU A 240 24.30 -6.43 17.92
C LEU A 240 22.86 -6.33 18.44
N ARG A 241 22.59 -6.84 19.64
CA ARG A 241 21.25 -6.75 20.26
C ARG A 241 20.82 -5.30 20.46
N ARG A 242 21.70 -4.41 20.92
CA ARG A 242 21.41 -2.97 21.07
C ARG A 242 21.09 -2.34 19.72
N LEU A 243 21.88 -2.61 18.68
CA LEU A 243 21.62 -2.13 17.32
C LEU A 243 20.29 -2.64 16.76
N SER A 244 19.95 -3.91 16.99
CA SER A 244 18.65 -4.49 16.57
C SER A 244 17.44 -3.87 17.30
N ARG A 245 17.66 -3.19 18.42
CA ARG A 245 16.63 -2.51 19.21
C ARG A 245 16.68 -0.99 19.06
N ASP A 246 17.49 -0.49 18.14
CA ASP A 246 17.70 0.93 17.95
C ASP A 246 16.37 1.64 17.57
N PRO A 247 15.96 2.69 18.31
CA PRO A 247 14.71 3.39 18.06
C PRO A 247 14.62 4.00 16.67
N GLN A 248 15.73 4.38 16.04
CA GLN A 248 15.74 4.98 14.71
C GLN A 248 15.29 3.98 13.65
N LEU A 249 15.82 2.75 13.69
CA LEU A 249 15.43 1.65 12.79
C LEU A 249 13.95 1.29 12.99
N ILE A 250 13.56 1.04 14.24
CA ILE A 250 12.18 0.64 14.60
C ILE A 250 11.19 1.73 14.21
N ASN A 251 11.49 3.01 14.49
CA ASN A 251 10.60 4.12 14.15
C ASN A 251 10.51 4.35 12.64
N LYS A 252 11.58 4.11 11.88
CA LYS A 252 11.54 4.21 10.41
C LYS A 252 10.52 3.22 9.84
N ILE A 253 10.58 1.95 10.26
CA ILE A 253 9.62 0.91 9.83
C ILE A 253 8.21 1.24 10.33
N ARG A 254 8.06 1.64 11.60
CA ARG A 254 6.74 1.98 12.18
C ARG A 254 6.08 3.14 11.44
N ARG A 255 6.81 4.18 11.06
CA ARG A 255 6.28 5.34 10.32
C ARG A 255 5.75 4.96 8.94
N PHE A 256 6.35 3.96 8.28
CA PHE A 256 5.87 3.46 6.99
C PHE A 256 4.45 2.85 7.10
N HIS A 257 4.20 2.11 8.18
CA HIS A 257 2.91 1.45 8.42
C HIS A 257 1.86 2.36 9.09
N GLY A 258 2.27 3.16 10.08
CA GLY A 258 1.41 4.04 10.87
C GLY A 258 1.32 3.62 12.35
N ALA A 259 0.63 4.43 13.16
CA ALA A 259 0.60 4.30 14.63
C ALA A 259 -0.10 3.03 15.15
N GLY A 260 -0.91 2.36 14.32
CA GLY A 260 -1.59 1.11 14.69
C GLY A 260 -0.71 -0.15 14.59
N TYR A 261 0.58 -0.01 14.32
CA TYR A 261 1.49 -1.12 14.08
C TYR A 261 2.56 -1.27 15.17
N GLY A 262 2.75 -2.52 15.61
CA GLY A 262 3.91 -2.97 16.36
C GLY A 262 5.06 -3.26 15.40
N VAL A 263 6.29 -3.03 15.87
CA VAL A 263 7.52 -3.41 15.17
C VAL A 263 8.47 -4.00 16.20
N GLU A 264 8.91 -5.23 15.96
CA GLU A 264 9.74 -6.01 16.89
C GLU A 264 10.93 -6.65 16.16
N PRO A 265 12.12 -6.72 16.77
CA PRO A 265 13.25 -7.43 16.20
C PRO A 265 13.01 -8.94 16.18
N VAL A 266 13.55 -9.62 15.17
CA VAL A 266 13.49 -11.07 14.98
C VAL A 266 14.89 -11.65 15.14
N SER A 267 15.33 -11.84 16.40
CA SER A 267 16.71 -12.18 16.73
C SER A 267 17.19 -13.51 16.14
N GLY A 268 16.28 -14.46 15.89
CA GLY A 268 16.62 -15.77 15.32
C GLY A 268 17.13 -15.74 13.87
N MET A 269 17.10 -14.57 13.22
CA MET A 269 17.57 -14.34 11.85
C MET A 269 18.72 -13.34 11.76
N ASN A 270 19.04 -12.64 12.85
CA ASN A 270 20.06 -11.60 12.82
C ASN A 270 21.44 -12.23 12.55
N GLU A 271 22.18 -11.67 11.59
CA GLU A 271 23.51 -12.15 11.25
C GLU A 271 24.53 -11.03 10.99
N VAL A 272 25.79 -11.33 11.27
CA VAL A 272 26.95 -10.57 10.81
C VAL A 272 27.42 -11.20 9.49
N TYR A 273 27.62 -10.37 8.47
CA TYR A 273 28.02 -10.76 7.14
C TYR A 273 29.34 -10.10 6.74
N LEU A 274 30.34 -10.92 6.45
CA LEU A 274 31.63 -10.51 5.89
C LEU A 274 31.67 -10.92 4.41
N THR A 275 31.89 -9.94 3.54
CA THR A 275 31.94 -10.18 2.09
C THR A 275 33.26 -10.84 1.69
N GLY A 276 33.20 -12.02 1.07
CA GLY A 276 34.35 -12.73 0.49
C GLY A 276 34.70 -12.24 -0.92
N PRO A 277 35.76 -12.77 -1.56
CA PRO A 277 36.22 -12.39 -2.91
C PRO A 277 35.24 -12.86 -3.99
N SER A 278 35.29 -12.22 -5.16
CA SER A 278 34.39 -12.51 -6.28
C SER A 278 34.66 -13.91 -6.84
N LYS A 279 33.66 -14.81 -6.80
CA LYS A 279 33.74 -16.13 -7.44
C LYS A 279 32.86 -16.18 -8.68
N GLN A 280 33.41 -16.70 -9.77
CA GLN A 280 32.63 -17.09 -10.94
C GLN A 280 32.19 -18.55 -10.75
N ALA A 281 30.87 -18.81 -10.80
CA ALA A 281 30.23 -20.15 -10.82
C ALA A 281 30.03 -20.91 -9.49
N THR A 282 29.32 -20.34 -8.51
CA THR A 282 28.73 -21.04 -7.34
C THR A 282 27.24 -20.70 -7.15
N SER A 283 26.54 -21.31 -6.18
CA SER A 283 25.16 -20.94 -5.79
C SER A 283 25.02 -19.48 -5.34
N ASP A 284 26.14 -18.79 -5.06
CA ASP A 284 26.18 -17.33 -4.86
C ASP A 284 25.60 -16.55 -6.05
N THR A 285 25.56 -17.14 -7.24
CA THR A 285 24.87 -16.57 -8.42
C THR A 285 23.41 -16.22 -8.17
N VAL A 286 22.75 -16.85 -7.19
CA VAL A 286 21.41 -16.48 -6.75
C VAL A 286 21.36 -15.03 -6.27
N PHE A 287 22.35 -14.57 -5.51
CA PHE A 287 22.40 -13.20 -5.00
C PHE A 287 22.62 -12.16 -6.09
N TYR A 288 23.28 -12.54 -7.19
CA TYR A 288 23.49 -11.71 -8.37
C TYR A 288 22.33 -11.76 -9.37
N ARG A 289 21.31 -12.57 -9.10
CA ARG A 289 20.05 -12.64 -9.86
C ARG A 289 18.92 -12.06 -9.02
N GLY A 290 17.86 -11.60 -9.67
CA GLY A 290 16.67 -11.12 -8.97
C GLY A 290 16.09 -12.24 -8.11
N HIS A 291 15.94 -12.01 -6.81
CA HIS A 291 15.33 -12.94 -5.88
C HIS A 291 14.57 -12.19 -4.77
N VAL A 292 13.72 -12.93 -4.06
CA VAL A 292 13.16 -12.52 -2.77
C VAL A 292 13.74 -13.46 -1.72
N ASP A 293 13.92 -12.99 -0.50
CA ASP A 293 14.56 -13.78 0.54
C ASP A 293 13.63 -14.83 1.15
N GLY A 294 12.32 -14.63 1.10
CA GLY A 294 11.34 -15.53 1.72
C GLY A 294 10.05 -15.75 0.90
N PRO A 295 9.34 -16.86 1.13
CA PRO A 295 8.16 -17.22 0.37
C PRO A 295 6.84 -16.66 0.95
N TRP A 296 6.88 -16.02 2.12
CA TRP A 296 5.67 -15.70 2.90
C TRP A 296 5.02 -14.35 2.52
N ALA A 297 4.99 -14.04 1.22
CA ALA A 297 4.42 -12.82 0.68
C ALA A 297 2.90 -12.67 0.92
N VAL A 298 2.22 -13.76 1.30
CA VAL A 298 0.76 -13.85 1.39
C VAL A 298 0.16 -13.39 2.72
N PHE A 299 0.93 -12.72 3.58
CA PHE A 299 0.45 -12.20 4.87
C PHE A 299 -0.06 -10.74 4.75
N PRO A 300 -1.35 -10.47 4.45
CA PRO A 300 -1.85 -9.09 4.34
C PRO A 300 -1.71 -8.32 5.65
N GLY A 301 -1.22 -7.09 5.55
CA GLY A 301 -1.07 -6.22 6.73
C GLY A 301 0.07 -6.62 7.68
N ALA A 302 0.85 -7.67 7.41
CA ALA A 302 2.07 -7.99 8.14
C ALA A 302 3.27 -8.10 7.20
N ARG A 303 4.43 -7.62 7.64
CA ARG A 303 5.67 -7.63 6.86
C ARG A 303 6.84 -8.00 7.74
N LEU A 304 7.78 -8.74 7.16
CA LEU A 304 9.08 -8.96 7.76
C LEU A 304 10.10 -8.18 6.94
N TYR A 305 10.88 -7.35 7.61
CA TYR A 305 11.90 -6.52 7.01
C TYR A 305 13.27 -7.14 7.26
N ARG A 306 14.10 -7.19 6.23
CA ARG A 306 15.55 -7.30 6.38
C ARG A 306 16.14 -5.91 6.28
N CYS A 307 16.99 -5.56 7.22
CA CYS A 307 17.71 -4.32 7.31
C CYS A 307 19.20 -4.59 7.17
N MET A 308 19.77 -4.14 6.06
CA MET A 308 21.21 -4.18 5.82
C MET A 308 21.81 -2.92 6.44
N LEU A 309 22.67 -3.08 7.45
CA LEU A 309 23.39 -1.99 8.11
C LEU A 309 24.89 -2.15 7.86
N ALA A 310 25.54 -1.17 7.25
CA ALA A 310 26.97 -1.21 6.97
C ALA A 310 27.79 -0.78 8.19
N LEU A 311 28.67 -1.67 8.66
CA LEU A 311 29.54 -1.40 9.81
C LEU A 311 30.85 -0.74 9.40
N ASN A 312 31.26 -0.83 8.13
CA ASN A 312 32.45 -0.17 7.62
C ASN A 312 32.22 0.41 6.21
N GLN A 313 33.27 0.95 5.61
CA GLN A 313 33.21 1.51 4.27
C GLN A 313 32.93 0.41 3.24
N ASN A 314 32.05 0.71 2.29
CA ASN A 314 31.77 -0.17 1.16
C ASN A 314 31.72 0.64 -0.14
N LEU A 315 32.71 0.40 -0.99
CA LEU A 315 32.86 1.00 -2.31
C LEU A 315 32.42 0.05 -3.43
N GLU A 316 32.33 -1.26 -3.14
CA GLU A 316 32.21 -2.29 -4.17
C GLU A 316 30.80 -2.82 -4.39
N VAL A 317 30.00 -3.00 -3.34
CA VAL A 317 28.74 -3.75 -3.41
C VAL A 317 27.55 -2.81 -3.40
N THR A 318 26.70 -2.95 -4.42
CA THR A 318 25.44 -2.22 -4.56
C THR A 318 24.27 -3.21 -4.52
N THR A 319 23.25 -2.89 -3.74
CA THR A 319 21.98 -3.65 -3.72
C THR A 319 20.97 -2.95 -4.61
N HIS A 320 20.31 -3.68 -5.50
CA HIS A 320 19.41 -3.17 -6.52
C HIS A 320 17.97 -3.61 -6.27
N PHE A 321 17.04 -2.67 -6.31
CA PHE A 321 15.59 -2.90 -6.16
C PHE A 321 14.87 -2.60 -7.49
N PRO A 322 14.79 -3.56 -8.43
CA PRO A 322 14.21 -3.34 -9.76
C PRO A 322 12.72 -3.01 -9.75
N MET A 323 11.97 -3.44 -8.73
CA MET A 323 10.53 -3.17 -8.63
C MET A 323 10.22 -1.80 -8.03
N ALA A 324 11.19 -1.15 -7.40
CA ALA A 324 11.05 0.20 -6.87
C ALA A 324 11.14 1.29 -7.96
N SER A 325 11.81 1.01 -9.09
CA SER A 325 12.08 1.99 -10.14
C SER A 325 11.03 1.99 -11.27
N LEU A 326 11.18 2.94 -12.19
CA LEU A 326 10.32 3.10 -13.37
C LEU A 326 10.49 1.94 -14.37
N ARG A 327 11.72 1.40 -14.49
CA ARG A 327 12.09 0.38 -15.46
C ARG A 327 12.93 -0.69 -14.77
N TYR A 328 12.55 -1.95 -14.96
CA TYR A 328 13.27 -3.10 -14.40
C TYR A 328 14.77 -3.10 -14.75
N SER A 329 15.14 -2.64 -15.95
CA SER A 329 16.53 -2.56 -16.41
C SER A 329 17.36 -1.43 -15.79
N VAL A 330 16.71 -0.49 -15.09
CA VAL A 330 17.36 0.63 -14.40
C VAL A 330 16.86 0.57 -12.95
N PRO A 331 17.38 -0.35 -12.14
CA PRO A 331 16.91 -0.55 -10.77
C PRO A 331 17.27 0.65 -9.87
N ASP A 332 16.60 0.73 -8.72
CA ASP A 332 17.00 1.64 -7.65
C ASP A 332 18.16 1.02 -6.87
N GLY A 333 19.35 1.61 -6.96
CA GLY A 333 20.60 1.06 -6.43
C GLY A 333 21.06 1.74 -5.14
N HIS A 334 21.46 0.92 -4.16
CA HIS A 334 21.91 1.36 -2.83
C HIS A 334 23.29 0.79 -2.52
N ARG A 335 24.30 1.65 -2.54
CA ARG A 335 25.65 1.34 -2.05
C ARG A 335 25.79 1.96 -0.67
N LEU A 336 25.65 1.12 0.36
CA LEU A 336 25.66 1.56 1.76
C LEU A 336 27.08 1.87 2.20
N GLU A 337 27.30 3.04 2.79
CA GLU A 337 28.54 3.41 3.47
C GLU A 337 28.42 3.21 4.98
N HIS A 338 29.49 3.44 5.73
CA HIS A 338 29.50 3.29 7.18
C HIS A 338 28.31 3.99 7.86
N GLY A 339 27.56 3.22 8.65
CA GLY A 339 26.36 3.66 9.37
C GLY A 339 25.09 3.69 8.51
N ASP A 340 25.16 3.57 7.18
CA ASP A 340 23.97 3.54 6.34
C ASP A 340 23.21 2.23 6.54
N ALA A 341 21.89 2.34 6.59
CA ALA A 341 20.97 1.25 6.75
C ALA A 341 19.85 1.32 5.70
N VAL A 342 19.57 0.20 5.06
CA VAL A 342 18.40 0.04 4.19
C VAL A 342 17.57 -1.15 4.65
N ALA A 343 16.29 -0.91 4.92
CA ALA A 343 15.33 -1.95 5.27
C ALA A 343 14.35 -2.20 4.12
N PHE A 344 14.09 -3.45 3.79
CA PHE A 344 13.16 -3.86 2.73
C PHE A 344 12.38 -5.12 3.12
N ASP A 345 11.23 -5.36 2.49
CA ASP A 345 10.37 -6.51 2.82
C ASP A 345 11.01 -7.82 2.34
N PHE A 346 11.46 -8.65 3.28
CA PHE A 346 12.12 -9.93 3.07
C PHE A 346 11.34 -10.87 2.15
N ASN A 347 10.01 -10.88 2.27
CA ASN A 347 9.17 -11.82 1.54
C ASN A 347 8.66 -11.29 0.20
N ARG A 348 8.86 -9.99 -0.11
CA ARG A 348 8.17 -9.33 -1.23
C ARG A 348 9.06 -8.46 -2.10
N GLU A 349 10.15 -7.95 -1.55
CA GLU A 349 11.01 -7.03 -2.28
C GLU A 349 12.00 -7.82 -3.14
N LEU A 350 11.77 -7.77 -4.45
CA LEU A 350 12.69 -8.35 -5.40
C LEU A 350 13.97 -7.53 -5.42
N HIS A 351 15.11 -8.17 -5.21
CA HIS A 351 16.40 -7.50 -5.18
C HIS A 351 17.53 -8.41 -5.69
N TYR A 352 18.69 -7.80 -5.95
CA TYR A 352 19.93 -8.50 -6.28
C TYR A 352 21.12 -7.59 -5.96
N ILE A 353 22.32 -8.15 -5.93
CA ILE A 353 23.56 -7.38 -5.74
C ILE A 353 24.40 -7.33 -7.01
N THR A 354 25.15 -6.24 -7.19
CA THR A 354 26.29 -6.18 -8.10
C THR A 354 27.53 -5.81 -7.33
N ARG A 355 28.67 -6.33 -7.75
CA ARG A 355 29.97 -5.97 -7.19
C ARG A 355 30.86 -5.38 -8.28
N ASN A 356 31.35 -4.18 -8.04
CA ASN A 356 32.35 -3.51 -8.87
C ASN A 356 33.60 -3.33 -8.01
N PRO A 357 34.64 -4.15 -8.19
CA PRO A 357 35.87 -4.03 -7.40
C PRO A 357 36.44 -2.61 -7.46
N ASP A 358 36.80 -2.05 -6.31
CA ASP A 358 37.37 -0.71 -6.19
C ASP A 358 38.73 -0.82 -5.49
N PRO A 359 39.84 -0.43 -6.13
CA PRO A 359 41.18 -0.52 -5.53
C PRO A 359 41.32 0.25 -4.21
N ARG A 360 40.42 1.19 -3.92
CA ARG A 360 40.40 1.96 -2.67
C ARG A 360 39.74 1.20 -1.51
N GLN A 361 39.08 0.07 -1.77
CA GLN A 361 38.50 -0.78 -0.74
C GLN A 361 39.63 -1.54 -0.02
N SER A 362 40.05 -1.04 1.14
CA SER A 362 41.19 -1.58 1.89
C SER A 362 40.84 -2.81 2.74
N GLU A 363 39.58 -2.94 3.19
CA GLU A 363 39.10 -4.06 4.00
C GLU A 363 37.81 -4.66 3.41
N SER A 364 37.53 -5.93 3.69
CA SER A 364 36.26 -6.53 3.26
C SER A 364 35.06 -5.79 3.87
N ARG A 365 33.98 -5.65 3.11
CA ARG A 365 32.71 -5.11 3.61
C ARG A 365 32.15 -6.00 4.72
N ILE A 366 31.87 -5.39 5.86
CA ILE A 366 31.19 -5.99 7.02
C ILE A 366 29.82 -5.32 7.18
N ASN A 367 28.77 -6.12 7.15
CA ASN A 367 27.39 -5.67 7.31
C ASN A 367 26.63 -6.51 8.33
N LEU A 368 25.72 -5.88 9.03
CA LEU A 368 24.67 -6.58 9.78
C LEU A 368 23.47 -6.79 8.87
N LYS A 369 22.86 -7.97 8.96
CA LYS A 369 21.50 -8.22 8.49
C LYS A 369 20.61 -8.34 9.72
N LEU A 370 19.86 -7.29 10.00
CA LEU A 370 18.93 -7.20 11.12
C LEU A 370 17.51 -7.42 10.62
N HIS A 371 16.68 -8.13 11.38
CA HIS A 371 15.33 -8.46 10.93
C HIS A 371 14.27 -7.93 11.87
N PHE A 372 13.16 -7.45 11.30
CA PHE A 372 12.07 -6.83 12.04
C PHE A 372 10.73 -7.29 11.52
N VAL A 373 9.80 -7.65 12.39
CA VAL A 373 8.42 -7.93 12.01
C VAL A 373 7.53 -6.73 12.34
N ALA A 374 6.74 -6.30 11.37
CA ALA A 374 5.75 -5.23 11.50
C ALA A 374 4.34 -5.81 11.33
N TYR A 375 3.44 -5.53 12.27
CA TYR A 375 2.10 -6.11 12.31
C TYR A 375 1.09 -5.20 13.02
N PRO A 376 -0.23 -5.34 12.78
CA PRO A 376 -1.25 -4.58 13.50
C PRO A 376 -1.24 -4.97 14.98
N VAL A 377 -1.18 -4.00 15.91
CA VAL A 377 -0.93 -4.28 17.35
C VAL A 377 -1.91 -5.26 17.99
N ARG A 378 -3.14 -5.38 17.49
CA ARG A 378 -4.16 -6.33 17.96
C ARG A 378 -3.99 -7.75 17.43
N LEU A 379 -3.18 -7.91 16.39
CA LEU A 379 -2.86 -9.18 15.74
C LEU A 379 -1.39 -9.54 16.00
N ALA A 380 -0.92 -9.38 17.23
CA ALA A 380 0.46 -9.73 17.59
C ALA A 380 0.78 -11.21 17.33
N TRP A 381 -0.20 -12.10 17.56
CA TRP A 381 -0.07 -13.53 17.23
C TRP A 381 0.21 -13.75 15.72
N TYR A 382 -0.41 -12.94 14.86
CA TYR A 382 -0.28 -13.03 13.41
C TYR A 382 1.12 -12.59 12.94
N GLY A 383 1.64 -11.52 13.53
CA GLY A 383 3.03 -11.09 13.32
C GLY A 383 4.05 -12.11 13.84
N LYS A 384 3.83 -12.65 15.04
CA LYS A 384 4.70 -13.70 15.61
C LYS A 384 4.72 -14.97 14.78
N LEU A 385 3.57 -15.37 14.23
CA LEU A 385 3.48 -16.50 13.30
C LEU A 385 4.33 -16.25 12.05
N LEU A 386 4.18 -15.07 11.41
CA LEU A 386 5.02 -14.70 10.27
C LEU A 386 6.52 -14.74 10.62
N ALA A 387 6.91 -14.14 11.74
CA ALA A 387 8.30 -14.14 12.18
C ALA A 387 8.85 -15.56 12.40
N ALA A 388 8.08 -16.44 13.05
CA ALA A 388 8.48 -17.83 13.27
C ALA A 388 8.62 -18.59 11.96
N MET A 389 7.65 -18.47 11.04
CA MET A 389 7.69 -19.15 9.74
C MET A 389 8.83 -18.66 8.85
N THR A 390 9.11 -17.36 8.86
CA THR A 390 10.25 -16.80 8.12
C THR A 390 11.58 -17.18 8.75
N THR A 391 11.69 -17.19 10.09
CA THR A 391 12.91 -17.65 10.79
C THR A 391 13.20 -19.11 10.45
N TRP A 392 12.20 -19.98 10.55
CA TRP A 392 12.32 -21.38 10.18
C TRP A 392 12.77 -21.53 8.72
N TYR A 393 12.17 -20.77 7.80
CA TYR A 393 12.54 -20.82 6.38
C TYR A 393 13.99 -20.37 6.16
N ASP A 394 14.42 -19.25 6.74
CA ASP A 394 15.75 -18.66 6.55
C ASP A 394 16.86 -19.59 7.05
N GLN A 395 16.65 -20.23 8.20
CA GLN A 395 17.56 -21.25 8.74
C GLN A 395 17.68 -22.46 7.79
N ARG A 396 16.55 -22.99 7.31
CA ARG A 396 16.52 -24.14 6.39
C ARG A 396 17.07 -23.81 5.01
N ALA A 397 16.77 -22.61 4.50
CA ALA A 397 17.30 -22.12 3.25
C ALA A 397 18.82 -22.00 3.33
N ARG A 398 19.37 -21.48 4.44
CA ARG A 398 20.81 -21.40 4.65
C ARG A 398 21.47 -22.78 4.71
N GLU A 399 20.90 -23.74 5.44
CA GLU A 399 21.37 -25.13 5.44
C GLU A 399 21.46 -25.68 4.00
N LEU A 400 20.39 -25.50 3.21
CA LEU A 400 20.34 -25.92 1.81
C LEU A 400 21.34 -25.17 0.91
N PHE A 401 21.55 -23.87 1.14
CA PHE A 401 22.55 -23.09 0.41
C PHE A 401 23.96 -23.62 0.70
N LEU A 402 24.31 -23.83 1.96
CA LEU A 402 25.62 -24.38 2.34
C LEU A 402 25.86 -25.76 1.71
N GLU A 403 24.86 -26.64 1.69
CA GLU A 403 24.93 -27.94 0.99
C GLU A 403 25.13 -27.82 -0.52
N THR A 404 24.70 -26.72 -1.14
CA THR A 404 24.68 -26.53 -2.61
C THR A 404 25.75 -25.59 -3.15
N ILE A 405 26.61 -24.99 -2.29
CA ILE A 405 27.74 -24.14 -2.69
C ILE A 405 28.83 -24.93 -3.42
N GLN A 406 29.11 -26.16 -2.98
CA GLN A 406 30.04 -27.09 -3.64
C GLN A 406 29.37 -28.47 -3.78
N PRO A 407 28.46 -28.64 -4.76
CA PRO A 407 27.70 -29.87 -4.87
C PRO A 407 28.61 -31.04 -5.27
N THR A 408 28.89 -31.95 -4.34
CA THR A 408 29.59 -33.21 -4.65
C THR A 408 28.57 -34.29 -4.98
N GLY A 409 28.59 -34.79 -6.22
CA GLY A 409 27.71 -35.86 -6.69
C GLY A 409 26.37 -35.40 -7.27
N TRP A 410 25.63 -36.35 -7.82
CA TRP A 410 24.45 -36.08 -8.64
C TRP A 410 23.24 -35.55 -7.85
N TRP A 411 23.06 -36.00 -6.60
CA TRP A 411 21.98 -35.52 -5.73
C TRP A 411 22.15 -34.05 -5.36
N ALA A 412 23.37 -33.63 -5.03
CA ALA A 412 23.67 -32.23 -4.73
C ALA A 412 23.47 -31.36 -5.99
N ALA A 413 23.87 -31.86 -7.17
CA ALA A 413 23.60 -31.17 -8.44
C ALA A 413 22.10 -31.01 -8.72
N LEU A 414 21.28 -32.04 -8.46
CA LEU A 414 19.82 -31.95 -8.60
C LEU A 414 19.22 -30.91 -7.63
N LYS A 415 19.65 -30.91 -6.36
CA LYS A 415 19.26 -29.88 -5.37
C LYS A 415 19.62 -28.47 -5.85
N THR A 416 20.83 -28.26 -6.39
CA THR A 416 21.24 -26.97 -6.94
C THR A 416 20.33 -26.53 -8.09
N GLN A 417 20.01 -27.42 -9.04
CA GLN A 417 19.08 -27.10 -10.14
C GLN A 417 17.68 -26.78 -9.63
N TRP A 418 17.20 -27.49 -8.61
CA TRP A 418 15.92 -27.22 -7.96
C TRP A 418 15.89 -25.83 -7.31
N VAL A 419 16.93 -25.47 -6.56
CA VAL A 419 17.08 -24.13 -5.93
C VAL A 419 17.09 -23.04 -6.99
N LEU A 420 17.87 -23.19 -8.07
CA LEU A 420 17.94 -22.21 -9.15
C LEU A 420 16.60 -22.08 -9.90
N GLY A 421 15.94 -23.21 -10.18
CA GLY A 421 14.63 -23.24 -10.83
C GLY A 421 13.56 -22.56 -10.01
N TRP A 422 13.48 -22.86 -8.71
CA TRP A 422 12.52 -22.22 -7.81
C TRP A 422 12.82 -20.75 -7.59
N THR A 423 14.09 -20.36 -7.43
CA THR A 423 14.49 -18.95 -7.34
C THR A 423 13.99 -18.19 -8.57
N LYS A 424 14.18 -18.75 -9.76
CA LYS A 424 13.72 -18.12 -11.01
C LYS A 424 12.20 -18.05 -11.10
N LEU A 425 11.49 -19.10 -10.69
CA LEU A 425 10.03 -19.10 -10.66
C LEU A 425 9.48 -18.04 -9.71
N PHE A 426 10.06 -17.90 -8.51
CA PHE A 426 9.71 -16.86 -7.55
C PHE A 426 10.02 -15.46 -8.09
N GLU A 427 11.17 -15.24 -8.74
CA GLU A 427 11.49 -13.99 -9.42
C GLU A 427 10.41 -13.63 -10.46
N LEU A 428 10.08 -14.57 -11.35
CA LEU A 428 9.09 -14.35 -12.41
C LEU A 428 7.70 -14.08 -11.83
N ALA A 429 7.30 -14.84 -10.80
CA ALA A 429 6.04 -14.63 -10.10
C ALA A 429 6.00 -13.23 -9.48
N VAL A 430 7.02 -12.82 -8.72
CA VAL A 430 7.07 -11.48 -8.10
C VAL A 430 7.11 -10.38 -9.15
N ARG A 431 7.81 -10.58 -10.27
CA ARG A 431 7.97 -9.58 -11.33
C ARG A 431 6.70 -9.36 -12.14
N PHE A 432 6.00 -10.42 -12.52
CA PHE A 432 4.90 -10.34 -13.50
C PHE A 432 3.50 -10.53 -12.90
N VAL A 433 3.39 -11.20 -11.75
CA VAL A 433 2.10 -11.61 -11.20
C VAL A 433 1.87 -11.03 -9.80
N GLY A 434 2.81 -11.23 -8.89
CA GLY A 434 2.71 -10.89 -7.47
C GLY A 434 2.00 -12.00 -6.69
N TRP A 435 2.70 -12.59 -5.71
CA TRP A 435 2.13 -13.64 -4.84
C TRP A 435 0.88 -13.17 -4.07
N THR A 436 0.83 -11.90 -3.68
CA THR A 436 -0.34 -11.30 -3.05
C THR A 436 -1.55 -11.27 -3.97
N ASN A 437 -1.34 -11.06 -5.28
CA ASN A 437 -2.43 -11.02 -6.26
C ASN A 437 -2.97 -12.42 -6.51
N LEU A 438 -2.08 -13.43 -6.60
CA LEU A 438 -2.49 -14.84 -6.68
C LEU A 438 -3.27 -15.27 -5.44
N ALA A 439 -2.79 -14.93 -4.24
CA ALA A 439 -3.49 -15.23 -3.00
C ALA A 439 -4.89 -14.59 -2.97
N PHE A 440 -5.03 -13.35 -3.47
CA PHE A 440 -6.33 -12.71 -3.61
C PHE A 440 -7.26 -13.47 -4.58
N LEU A 441 -6.79 -13.82 -5.77
CA LEU A 441 -7.60 -14.59 -6.73
C LEU A 441 -8.06 -15.94 -6.16
N VAL A 442 -7.16 -16.65 -5.47
CA VAL A 442 -7.46 -17.94 -4.83
C VAL A 442 -8.46 -17.74 -3.69
N ALA A 443 -8.25 -16.77 -2.81
CA ALA A 443 -9.16 -16.51 -1.69
C ALA A 443 -10.58 -16.19 -2.18
N VAL A 444 -10.72 -15.30 -3.17
CA VAL A 444 -12.01 -14.98 -3.78
C VAL A 444 -12.59 -16.19 -4.51
N GLY A 445 -11.77 -16.98 -5.19
CA GLY A 445 -12.19 -18.21 -5.89
C GLY A 445 -12.77 -19.24 -4.91
N LEU A 446 -12.11 -19.44 -3.77
CA LEU A 446 -12.60 -20.31 -2.71
C LEU A 446 -13.93 -19.81 -2.13
N VAL A 447 -14.07 -18.51 -1.85
CA VAL A 447 -15.35 -17.93 -1.41
C VAL A 447 -16.44 -18.17 -2.45
N SER A 448 -16.12 -17.95 -3.72
CA SER A 448 -17.04 -18.16 -4.83
C SER A 448 -17.47 -19.63 -4.98
N MET A 449 -16.54 -20.58 -4.78
CA MET A 449 -16.84 -22.02 -4.74
C MET A 449 -17.71 -22.39 -3.54
N LEU A 450 -17.40 -21.89 -2.35
CA LEU A 450 -18.18 -22.14 -1.13
C LEU A 450 -19.61 -21.62 -1.25
N MET A 451 -19.80 -20.50 -1.94
CA MET A 451 -21.12 -19.91 -2.20
C MET A 451 -21.79 -20.49 -3.45
N SER A 452 -21.14 -21.40 -4.18
CA SER A 452 -21.62 -21.96 -5.45
C SER A 452 -22.02 -20.90 -6.47
N ASP A 453 -21.35 -19.74 -6.47
CA ASP A 453 -21.63 -18.63 -7.37
C ASP A 453 -20.34 -18.00 -7.91
N TRP A 454 -20.00 -18.36 -9.15
CA TRP A 454 -18.82 -17.85 -9.87
C TRP A 454 -18.88 -16.34 -10.13
N ARG A 455 -20.08 -15.73 -10.08
CA ARG A 455 -20.25 -14.28 -10.29
C ARG A 455 -19.60 -13.47 -9.17
N ILE A 456 -19.42 -14.05 -7.98
CA ILE A 456 -18.66 -13.44 -6.88
C ILE A 456 -17.21 -13.24 -7.31
N TRP A 457 -16.59 -14.28 -7.90
CA TRP A 457 -15.24 -14.19 -8.40
C TRP A 457 -15.12 -13.16 -9.52
N LEU A 458 -16.04 -13.21 -10.48
CA LEU A 458 -16.12 -12.23 -11.56
C LEU A 458 -16.19 -10.79 -11.04
N ALA A 459 -17.12 -10.50 -10.13
CA ALA A 459 -17.33 -9.16 -9.58
C ALA A 459 -16.11 -8.68 -8.78
N ALA A 460 -15.56 -9.51 -7.91
CA ALA A 460 -14.48 -9.11 -7.01
C ALA A 460 -13.15 -8.87 -7.72
N THR A 461 -12.88 -9.54 -8.86
CA THR A 461 -11.61 -9.39 -9.58
C THR A 461 -11.67 -8.40 -10.74
N SER A 462 -12.85 -8.16 -11.32
CA SER A 462 -13.01 -7.30 -12.49
C SER A 462 -12.62 -5.83 -12.23
N PHE A 463 -12.81 -5.34 -11.00
CA PHE A 463 -12.67 -3.91 -10.71
C PHE A 463 -11.38 -3.51 -9.99
N VAL A 464 -10.54 -4.47 -9.58
CA VAL A 464 -9.36 -4.22 -8.73
C VAL A 464 -8.38 -3.25 -9.39
N HIS A 465 -8.17 -3.35 -10.71
CA HIS A 465 -7.23 -2.49 -11.41
C HIS A 465 -7.65 -1.00 -11.39
N TYR A 466 -8.96 -0.69 -11.45
CA TYR A 466 -9.43 0.69 -11.29
C TYR A 466 -9.14 1.22 -9.89
N ALA A 467 -9.37 0.38 -8.87
CA ALA A 467 -9.09 0.74 -7.48
C ALA A 467 -7.58 1.03 -7.26
N ILE A 468 -6.71 0.24 -7.89
CA ILE A 468 -5.25 0.48 -7.90
C ILE A 468 -4.91 1.82 -8.58
N TYR A 469 -5.49 2.11 -9.75
CA TYR A 469 -5.25 3.38 -10.45
C TYR A 469 -5.70 4.58 -9.63
N LEU A 470 -6.96 4.57 -9.22
CA LEU A 470 -7.57 5.67 -8.45
C LEU A 470 -6.81 5.93 -7.15
N GLY A 471 -6.46 4.86 -6.41
CA GLY A 471 -5.70 4.95 -5.16
C GLY A 471 -4.29 5.51 -5.36
N THR A 472 -3.55 5.01 -6.36
CA THR A 472 -2.16 5.40 -6.59
C THR A 472 -2.05 6.87 -6.95
N VAL A 473 -2.94 7.34 -7.83
CA VAL A 473 -3.01 8.74 -8.26
C VAL A 473 -3.47 9.68 -7.15
N GLN A 474 -4.32 9.21 -6.23
CA GLN A 474 -4.79 9.98 -5.07
C GLN A 474 -3.69 10.17 -4.00
N GLU A 475 -2.84 9.17 -3.80
CA GLU A 475 -1.83 9.16 -2.73
C GLU A 475 -0.59 10.02 -3.07
N ARG A 476 -0.10 9.99 -4.32
CA ARG A 476 1.06 10.78 -4.80
C ARG A 476 2.34 10.70 -3.93
N THR A 477 2.50 9.67 -3.11
CA THR A 477 3.74 9.38 -2.37
C THR A 477 4.70 8.58 -3.24
N PRO A 478 5.99 8.40 -2.85
CA PRO A 478 6.89 7.50 -3.57
C PRO A 478 6.27 6.11 -3.79
N VAL A 479 5.89 5.84 -5.04
CA VAL A 479 5.29 4.59 -5.49
C VAL A 479 6.42 3.64 -5.87
N SER A 480 6.33 2.38 -5.46
CA SER A 480 7.11 1.30 -6.07
C SER A 480 6.53 1.07 -7.47
N PHE A 481 7.02 1.81 -8.46
CA PHE A 481 6.35 1.91 -9.76
C PHE A 481 6.30 0.55 -10.47
N GLY A 482 7.37 -0.25 -10.41
CA GLY A 482 7.38 -1.61 -10.95
C GLY A 482 6.29 -2.50 -10.33
N THR A 483 6.12 -2.45 -9.01
CA THR A 483 5.06 -3.21 -8.30
C THR A 483 3.67 -2.72 -8.68
N PHE A 484 3.44 -1.40 -8.67
CA PHE A 484 2.18 -0.80 -9.11
C PHE A 484 1.83 -1.21 -10.54
N LYS A 485 2.80 -1.10 -11.46
CA LYS A 485 2.63 -1.50 -12.86
C LYS A 485 2.25 -2.97 -12.99
N ARG A 486 2.95 -3.85 -12.28
CA ARG A 486 2.64 -5.29 -12.25
C ARG A 486 1.20 -5.52 -11.82
N ASP A 487 0.79 -4.97 -10.67
CA ASP A 487 -0.53 -5.22 -10.09
C ASP A 487 -1.65 -4.67 -11.00
N ALA A 488 -1.47 -3.46 -11.51
CA ALA A 488 -2.41 -2.82 -12.42
C ALA A 488 -2.58 -3.60 -13.73
N VAL A 489 -1.47 -4.04 -14.35
CA VAL A 489 -1.50 -4.82 -15.60
C VAL A 489 -2.07 -6.22 -15.37
N PHE A 490 -1.72 -6.87 -14.26
CA PHE A 490 -2.22 -8.20 -13.92
C PHE A 490 -3.74 -8.19 -13.77
N PHE A 491 -4.29 -7.33 -12.90
CA PHE A 491 -5.74 -7.27 -12.69
C PHE A 491 -6.50 -6.71 -13.88
N LYS A 492 -5.89 -5.84 -14.70
CA LYS A 492 -6.49 -5.42 -15.97
C LYS A 492 -6.58 -6.60 -16.94
N THR A 493 -5.53 -7.42 -17.03
CA THR A 493 -5.53 -8.63 -17.87
C THR A 493 -6.60 -9.61 -17.42
N VAL A 494 -6.69 -9.91 -16.12
CA VAL A 494 -7.74 -10.78 -15.55
C VAL A 494 -9.14 -10.25 -15.90
N SER A 495 -9.39 -8.96 -15.66
CA SER A 495 -10.67 -8.33 -15.98
C SER A 495 -11.03 -8.37 -17.47
N LEU A 496 -10.08 -8.09 -18.36
CA LEU A 496 -10.33 -8.12 -19.80
C LEU A 496 -10.59 -9.56 -20.29
N LEU A 497 -9.84 -10.55 -19.80
CA LEU A 497 -10.08 -11.96 -20.11
C LEU A 497 -11.49 -12.38 -19.65
N GLN A 498 -11.90 -11.96 -18.46
CA GLN A 498 -13.25 -12.20 -17.94
C GLN A 498 -14.33 -11.56 -18.81
N LEU A 499 -14.16 -10.29 -19.20
CA LEU A 499 -15.08 -9.59 -20.10
C LEU A 499 -15.20 -10.27 -21.46
N PHE A 500 -14.07 -10.65 -22.06
CA PHE A 500 -14.07 -11.34 -23.35
C PHE A 500 -14.67 -12.74 -23.25
N ALA A 501 -14.42 -13.48 -22.17
CA ALA A 501 -15.05 -14.77 -21.93
C ALA A 501 -16.58 -14.62 -21.80
N VAL A 502 -17.04 -13.67 -20.99
CA VAL A 502 -18.48 -13.35 -20.86
C VAL A 502 -19.10 -12.97 -22.19
N TYR A 503 -18.43 -12.12 -22.97
CA TYR A 503 -18.90 -11.71 -24.28
C TYR A 503 -18.97 -12.90 -25.26
N ALA A 504 -17.94 -13.74 -25.30
CA ALA A 504 -17.89 -14.93 -26.15
C ALA A 504 -18.99 -15.94 -25.79
N MET A 505 -19.23 -16.18 -24.49
CA MET A 505 -20.31 -17.06 -24.03
C MET A 505 -21.70 -16.56 -24.41
N GLY A 506 -21.90 -15.24 -24.45
CA GLY A 506 -23.18 -14.61 -24.80
C GLY A 506 -23.31 -14.18 -26.26
N PHE A 507 -22.34 -14.49 -27.12
CA PHE A 507 -22.32 -13.99 -28.49
C PHE A 507 -23.31 -14.74 -29.39
N GLN A 508 -24.21 -14.00 -30.05
CA GLN A 508 -25.24 -14.55 -30.94
C GLN A 508 -25.15 -13.97 -32.36
N LYS A 509 -23.94 -13.94 -32.94
CA LYS A 509 -23.67 -13.45 -34.31
C LYS A 509 -24.08 -11.98 -34.55
N ASP A 510 -24.12 -11.16 -33.50
CA ASP A 510 -24.27 -9.71 -33.63
C ASP A 510 -22.94 -9.09 -34.11
N TRP A 511 -22.76 -9.06 -35.43
CA TRP A 511 -21.54 -8.56 -36.05
C TRP A 511 -21.30 -7.08 -35.79
N GLY A 512 -22.35 -6.27 -35.59
CA GLY A 512 -22.23 -4.85 -35.25
C GLY A 512 -21.59 -4.68 -33.87
N SER A 513 -22.09 -5.43 -32.88
CA SER A 513 -21.48 -5.54 -31.55
C SER A 513 -20.01 -5.98 -31.65
N LEU A 514 -19.71 -7.05 -32.41
CA LEU A 514 -18.35 -7.56 -32.54
C LEU A 514 -17.39 -6.54 -33.17
N LEU A 515 -17.79 -5.88 -34.25
CA LEU A 515 -16.99 -4.84 -34.90
C LEU A 515 -16.71 -3.67 -33.95
N GLY A 516 -17.71 -3.25 -33.17
CA GLY A 516 -17.55 -2.22 -32.15
C GLY A 516 -16.58 -2.62 -31.03
N VAL A 517 -16.67 -3.86 -30.54
CA VAL A 517 -15.73 -4.43 -29.56
C VAL A 517 -14.30 -4.41 -30.11
N ILE A 518 -14.08 -4.97 -31.31
CA ILE A 518 -12.77 -5.04 -31.95
C ILE A 518 -12.23 -3.62 -32.19
N GLY A 519 -13.02 -2.73 -32.78
CA GLY A 519 -12.61 -1.35 -33.07
C GLY A 519 -12.24 -0.57 -31.81
N GLY A 520 -13.07 -0.65 -30.76
CA GLY A 520 -12.82 0.04 -29.49
C GLY A 520 -11.52 -0.43 -28.81
N PHE A 521 -11.34 -1.75 -28.65
CA PHE A 521 -10.13 -2.28 -28.03
C PHE A 521 -8.88 -2.13 -28.91
N THR A 522 -9.02 -2.12 -30.23
CA THR A 522 -7.91 -1.81 -31.16
C THR A 522 -7.46 -0.36 -30.99
N LEU A 523 -8.40 0.60 -30.93
CA LEU A 523 -8.09 2.00 -30.64
C LEU A 523 -7.39 2.13 -29.29
N ALA A 524 -7.90 1.45 -28.25
CA ALA A 524 -7.31 1.49 -26.91
C ALA A 524 -5.89 0.89 -26.86
N GLY A 525 -5.68 -0.25 -27.52
CA GLY A 525 -4.38 -0.91 -27.61
C GLY A 525 -3.37 -0.09 -28.40
N TYR A 526 -3.77 0.44 -29.55
CA TYR A 526 -2.91 1.31 -30.36
C TYR A 526 -2.54 2.60 -29.62
N ALA A 527 -3.50 3.22 -28.91
CA ALA A 527 -3.23 4.36 -28.03
C ALA A 527 -2.24 4.00 -26.90
N ALA A 528 -2.33 2.82 -26.29
CA ALA A 528 -1.37 2.39 -25.28
C ALA A 528 0.05 2.19 -25.86
N VAL A 529 0.15 1.64 -27.08
CA VAL A 529 1.43 1.47 -27.80
C VAL A 529 2.05 2.83 -28.12
N VAL A 530 1.27 3.78 -28.65
CA VAL A 530 1.76 5.12 -28.99
C VAL A 530 2.21 5.91 -27.77
N LEU A 531 1.49 5.78 -26.64
CA LEU A 531 1.84 6.47 -25.38
C LEU A 531 3.02 5.81 -24.66
N GLY A 532 3.19 4.50 -24.84
CA GLY A 532 4.21 3.71 -24.17
C GLY A 532 3.76 3.17 -22.79
N PRO A 533 4.43 2.12 -22.29
CA PRO A 533 3.96 1.34 -21.14
C PRO A 533 4.09 2.05 -19.79
N THR A 534 4.96 3.05 -19.66
CA THR A 534 5.13 3.82 -18.41
C THR A 534 4.10 4.94 -18.31
N ARG A 535 3.97 5.74 -19.36
CA ARG A 535 3.00 6.87 -19.44
C ARG A 535 1.55 6.40 -19.43
N THR A 536 1.25 5.23 -20.00
CA THR A 536 -0.06 4.56 -19.88
C THR A 536 -0.48 4.32 -18.42
N LEU A 537 0.50 4.23 -17.52
CA LEU A 537 0.31 3.99 -16.09
C LEU A 537 0.69 5.23 -15.28
N PHE A 538 0.41 6.42 -15.80
CA PHE A 538 0.48 7.67 -15.05
C PHE A 538 1.88 8.06 -14.55
N SER A 539 2.97 7.56 -15.17
CA SER A 539 4.35 7.90 -14.75
C SER A 539 4.60 9.41 -14.72
N SER A 540 4.01 10.15 -15.68
CA SER A 540 4.09 11.62 -15.71
C SER A 540 3.34 12.25 -14.53
N GLU A 541 2.12 11.78 -14.25
CA GLU A 541 1.21 12.26 -13.20
C GLU A 541 1.77 12.02 -11.81
N LEU A 542 2.55 10.94 -11.66
CA LEU A 542 3.30 10.59 -10.46
C LEU A 542 4.64 11.33 -10.33
N GLY A 543 5.03 12.12 -11.33
CA GLY A 543 6.28 12.89 -11.32
C GLY A 543 7.54 12.07 -11.59
N LEU A 544 7.41 10.86 -12.15
CA LEU A 544 8.53 9.96 -12.47
C LEU A 544 9.12 10.22 -13.86
N GLU A 545 8.33 10.81 -14.76
CA GLU A 545 8.76 11.25 -16.08
C GLU A 545 8.26 12.69 -16.32
N PRO A 546 8.98 13.51 -17.11
CA PRO A 546 8.50 14.85 -17.46
C PRO A 546 7.19 14.77 -18.26
N PRO A 547 6.25 15.73 -18.08
CA PRO A 547 5.06 15.82 -18.90
C PRO A 547 5.43 15.96 -20.38
N GLU A 548 4.75 15.21 -21.24
CA GLU A 548 4.99 15.22 -22.68
C GLU A 548 3.65 15.18 -23.41
N ARG A 549 3.48 16.07 -24.39
CA ARG A 549 2.28 16.11 -25.22
C ARG A 549 2.50 15.24 -26.45
N ILE A 550 1.80 14.12 -26.51
CA ILE A 550 1.85 13.22 -27.66
C ILE A 550 0.94 13.77 -28.77
N SER A 551 1.51 14.07 -29.93
CA SER A 551 0.80 14.57 -31.12
C SER A 551 0.50 13.48 -32.15
N ARG A 552 1.10 12.29 -32.00
CA ARG A 552 0.91 11.16 -32.91
C ARG A 552 -0.49 10.57 -32.73
N PHE A 553 -1.19 10.35 -33.85
CA PHE A 553 -2.49 9.67 -33.87
C PHE A 553 -2.43 8.33 -33.10
N PRO A 554 -3.40 8.05 -32.19
CA PRO A 554 -4.70 8.72 -32.05
C PRO A 554 -4.68 9.95 -31.13
N TYR A 555 -3.56 10.20 -30.44
CA TYR A 555 -3.39 11.42 -29.65
C TYR A 555 -3.27 12.63 -30.59
N GLY A 556 -3.68 13.80 -30.10
CA GLY A 556 -3.75 15.03 -30.91
C GLY A 556 -5.03 15.18 -31.73
N VAL A 557 -5.77 14.10 -31.98
CA VAL A 557 -7.05 14.11 -32.69
C VAL A 557 -8.20 13.73 -31.76
N ILE A 558 -8.05 12.63 -31.03
CA ILE A 558 -9.08 12.10 -30.14
C ILE A 558 -8.67 12.43 -28.69
N PRO A 559 -9.56 13.02 -27.86
CA PRO A 559 -9.27 13.21 -26.45
C PRO A 559 -9.32 11.87 -25.70
N HIS A 560 -8.27 11.57 -24.93
CA HIS A 560 -8.15 10.33 -24.14
C HIS A 560 -8.48 9.04 -24.94
N PRO A 561 -7.82 8.79 -26.09
CA PRO A 561 -8.20 7.73 -27.02
C PRO A 561 -8.14 6.33 -26.41
N MET A 562 -7.27 6.12 -25.43
CA MET A 562 -7.18 4.86 -24.70
C MET A 562 -8.43 4.56 -23.88
N ILE A 563 -8.91 5.53 -23.09
CA ILE A 563 -10.12 5.36 -22.27
C ILE A 563 -11.35 5.31 -23.16
N LEU A 564 -11.45 6.20 -24.15
CA LEU A 564 -12.57 6.23 -25.08
C LEU A 564 -12.70 4.93 -25.87
N GLY A 565 -11.60 4.39 -26.40
CA GLY A 565 -11.59 3.11 -27.09
C GLY A 565 -12.08 1.97 -26.18
N ALA A 566 -11.62 1.93 -24.92
CA ALA A 566 -12.08 0.93 -23.96
C ALA A 566 -13.58 1.08 -23.63
N LEU A 567 -14.06 2.31 -23.44
CA LEU A 567 -15.49 2.59 -23.23
C LEU A 567 -16.35 2.14 -24.41
N ILE A 568 -15.93 2.45 -25.65
CA ILE A 568 -16.62 2.01 -26.87
C ILE A 568 -16.65 0.48 -26.92
N GLY A 569 -15.49 -0.17 -26.77
CA GLY A 569 -15.39 -1.62 -26.85
C GLY A 569 -16.27 -2.32 -25.82
N ILE A 570 -16.30 -1.82 -24.58
CA ILE A 570 -17.12 -2.36 -23.48
C ILE A 570 -18.61 -2.07 -23.70
N ALA A 571 -18.98 -0.86 -24.13
CA ALA A 571 -20.37 -0.51 -24.39
C ALA A 571 -20.97 -1.32 -25.53
N CYS A 572 -20.20 -1.57 -26.59
CA CYS A 572 -20.64 -2.39 -27.72
C CYS A 572 -20.96 -3.83 -27.31
N MET A 573 -20.38 -4.37 -26.22
CA MET A 573 -20.75 -5.70 -25.70
C MET A 573 -22.23 -5.80 -25.29
N LEU A 574 -22.91 -4.67 -25.04
CA LEU A 574 -24.36 -4.65 -24.76
C LEU A 574 -25.23 -4.95 -25.99
N GLY A 575 -24.67 -4.93 -27.20
CA GLY A 575 -25.37 -5.36 -28.41
C GLY A 575 -25.79 -6.83 -28.31
N ALA A 576 -24.91 -7.67 -27.75
CA ALA A 576 -25.21 -9.06 -27.45
C ALA A 576 -26.29 -9.18 -26.35
N SER A 577 -27.52 -9.53 -26.76
CA SER A 577 -28.70 -9.64 -25.89
C SER A 577 -28.48 -10.52 -24.64
N PRO A 578 -27.85 -11.71 -24.72
CA PRO A 578 -27.56 -12.52 -23.53
C PRO A 578 -26.63 -11.82 -22.55
N VAL A 579 -25.57 -11.17 -23.05
CA VAL A 579 -24.62 -10.40 -22.23
C VAL A 579 -25.33 -9.26 -21.52
N ARG A 580 -26.14 -8.49 -22.24
CA ARG A 580 -26.91 -7.38 -21.67
C ARG A 580 -27.85 -7.84 -20.55
N LYS A 581 -28.55 -8.95 -20.74
CA LYS A 581 -29.52 -9.47 -19.76
C LYS A 581 -28.85 -10.06 -18.51
N GLN A 582 -27.76 -10.81 -18.67
CA GLN A 582 -27.13 -11.53 -17.55
C GLN A 582 -25.99 -10.75 -16.88
N PHE A 583 -25.27 -9.94 -17.65
CA PHE A 583 -24.03 -9.26 -17.24
C PHE A 583 -24.06 -7.76 -17.53
N GLY A 584 -25.23 -7.17 -17.82
CA GLY A 584 -25.36 -5.73 -18.02
C GLY A 584 -24.82 -4.91 -16.83
N TRP A 585 -24.95 -5.42 -15.60
CA TRP A 585 -24.39 -4.82 -14.40
C TRP A 585 -22.85 -4.76 -14.42
N LEU A 586 -22.19 -5.78 -14.97
CA LEU A 586 -20.73 -5.85 -15.08
C LEU A 586 -20.25 -4.79 -16.08
N ILE A 587 -20.90 -4.74 -17.25
CA ILE A 587 -20.61 -3.75 -18.29
C ILE A 587 -20.82 -2.33 -17.76
N ALA A 588 -21.97 -2.06 -17.12
CA ALA A 588 -22.25 -0.77 -16.50
C ALA A 588 -21.19 -0.39 -15.45
N GLY A 589 -20.80 -1.34 -14.59
CA GLY A 589 -19.75 -1.13 -13.60
C GLY A 589 -18.42 -0.72 -14.23
N HIS A 590 -18.02 -1.36 -15.33
CA HIS A 590 -16.80 -1.00 -16.06
C HIS A 590 -16.86 0.40 -16.68
N LEU A 591 -18.00 0.76 -17.28
CA LEU A 591 -18.21 2.09 -17.86
C LEU A 591 -18.14 3.18 -16.77
N ILE A 592 -18.78 2.95 -15.63
CA ILE A 592 -18.71 3.85 -14.47
C ILE A 592 -17.27 3.98 -13.97
N ALA A 593 -16.57 2.86 -13.78
CA ALA A 593 -15.19 2.86 -13.28
C ALA A 593 -14.22 3.59 -14.22
N TYR A 594 -14.34 3.40 -15.54
CA TYR A 594 -13.59 4.19 -16.51
C TYR A 594 -13.96 5.67 -16.48
N GLY A 595 -15.24 6.00 -16.31
CA GLY A 595 -15.70 7.37 -16.11
C GLY A 595 -15.06 8.03 -14.87
N LEU A 596 -14.92 7.29 -13.77
CA LEU A 596 -14.23 7.76 -12.56
C LEU A 596 -12.74 7.99 -12.81
N VAL A 597 -12.07 7.07 -13.51
CA VAL A 597 -10.65 7.23 -13.89
C VAL A 597 -10.46 8.46 -14.80
N LEU A 598 -11.31 8.63 -15.80
CA LEU A 598 -11.28 9.80 -16.70
C LEU A 598 -11.52 11.10 -15.94
N GLY A 599 -12.53 11.12 -15.06
CA GLY A 599 -12.82 12.28 -14.21
C GLY A 599 -11.65 12.65 -13.30
N GLN A 600 -10.93 11.65 -12.78
CA GLN A 600 -9.70 11.87 -12.04
C GLN A 600 -8.62 12.48 -12.94
N GLU A 601 -8.37 11.93 -14.13
CA GLU A 601 -7.36 12.40 -15.09
C GLU A 601 -7.58 13.88 -15.50
N ILE A 602 -8.84 14.23 -15.83
CA ILE A 602 -9.23 15.60 -16.19
C ILE A 602 -8.95 16.55 -15.02
N ARG A 603 -9.33 16.17 -13.80
CA ARG A 603 -9.10 16.99 -12.59
C ARG A 603 -7.62 17.24 -12.31
N LEU A 604 -6.75 16.26 -12.56
CA LEU A 604 -5.30 16.42 -12.38
C LEU A 604 -4.71 17.35 -13.44
N SER A 605 -5.19 17.23 -14.68
CA SER A 605 -4.77 18.07 -15.80
C SER A 605 -5.11 19.55 -15.55
N GLY A 606 -6.31 19.83 -15.04
CA GLY A 606 -6.71 21.18 -14.63
C GLY A 606 -5.80 21.79 -13.56
N ARG A 607 -5.40 21.00 -12.55
CA ARG A 607 -4.48 21.46 -11.49
C ARG A 607 -3.06 21.78 -11.98
N ARG A 608 -2.60 21.13 -13.06
CA ARG A 608 -1.29 21.41 -13.67
C ARG A 608 -1.27 22.72 -14.43
N LEU A 609 -2.37 23.06 -15.10
CA LEU A 609 -2.52 24.33 -15.80
C LEU A 609 -2.55 25.51 -14.83
N THR A 610 -3.13 25.34 -13.63
CA THR A 610 -3.15 26.36 -12.59
C THR A 610 -1.85 26.47 -11.78
N ALA A 611 -1.01 25.43 -11.77
CA ALA A 611 0.26 25.40 -11.04
C ALA A 611 1.45 25.93 -11.87
N LYS A 612 1.23 26.33 -13.12
CA LYS A 612 2.21 27.09 -13.90
C LYS A 612 1.95 28.59 -13.69
N VAL A 613 3.06 29.32 -13.50
CA VAL A 613 3.26 30.79 -13.29
C VAL A 613 3.42 31.14 -11.79
N PRO A 614 4.60 31.65 -11.36
CA PRO A 614 5.30 32.79 -11.96
C PRO A 614 6.35 32.36 -12.97
N ALA A 615 6.32 32.99 -14.15
CA ALA A 615 7.55 33.28 -14.85
C ALA A 615 8.41 34.07 -13.86
N THR A 616 9.63 33.61 -13.62
CA THR A 616 10.68 34.49 -13.12
C THR A 616 10.91 35.51 -14.23
N GLU A 617 10.17 36.61 -14.17
CA GLU A 617 10.61 37.89 -14.69
C GLU A 617 11.80 38.35 -13.83
N ASP A 618 12.85 38.76 -14.56
CA ASP A 618 13.96 39.62 -14.16
C ASP A 618 15.20 39.08 -13.43
N SER A 619 16.33 39.49 -14.04
CA SER A 619 17.75 39.53 -13.65
C SER A 619 18.61 38.26 -13.77
#